data_AF-A0A6A0IH10-F1
#
_entry.id   AF-A0A6A0IH10-F1
#
_cell.length_a   1.000
_cell.length_b   1.000
_cell.length_c   1.000
_cell.angle_alpha   90.00
_cell.angle_beta   90.00
_cell.angle_gamma   90.00
#
_symmetry.space_group_name_H-M   'P 1'
#
loop_
_entity.id
_entity.type
_entity.pdbx_description
1 polymer ?
#
loop_
_entity_poly.entity_id
_entity_poly.type
_entity_poly.pdbx_seq_one_letter_code
_entity_poly.pdbx_strand_id
1 'polypeptide(L)'
;MPRSGEWMVAVRKLFGFVLVSLAVWFLRPLLPPSLFGFALSAPLLVGAVWFAVLEKSGAGLAWFRFLKLGLAGLLLAAGLYVGWPSGEKATLAFEPYSDAAVERARAEGKPVMIDFFADWCIPCKELDSRTFTDPRVAAALEGWVLLKADLTR
;
A
#
# COMPACT_ATOMS: atom_id res chain seq x y z
N MET A 1 27.45 -34.74 12.38
CA MET A 1 26.26 -33.92 12.09
C MET A 1 26.72 -32.49 11.82
N PRO A 2 26.42 -31.88 10.66
CA PRO A 2 26.81 -30.50 10.41
C PRO A 2 26.09 -29.59 11.42
N ARG A 3 26.83 -28.65 12.01
CA ARG A 3 26.31 -27.79 13.09
C ARG A 3 25.13 -26.96 12.56
N SER A 4 23.98 -27.11 13.21
CA SER A 4 22.76 -26.31 13.02
C SER A 4 22.93 -24.81 13.36
N GLY A 5 24.13 -24.38 13.78
CA GLY A 5 24.36 -23.14 14.50
C GLY A 5 24.10 -21.87 13.69
N GLU A 6 24.84 -21.66 12.59
CA GLU A 6 24.87 -20.32 11.97
C GLU A 6 23.78 -20.09 10.92
N TRP A 7 23.44 -21.11 10.13
CA TRP A 7 22.39 -20.99 9.11
C TRP A 7 21.00 -20.79 9.73
N MET A 8 20.69 -21.50 10.83
CA MET A 8 19.40 -21.37 11.52
C MET A 8 19.21 -19.99 12.15
N VAL A 9 20.29 -19.36 12.62
CA VAL A 9 20.25 -17.99 13.15
C VAL A 9 19.92 -16.99 12.05
N ALA A 10 20.52 -17.13 10.86
CA ALA A 10 20.20 -16.28 9.71
C ALA A 10 18.74 -16.45 9.26
N VAL A 11 18.24 -17.68 9.21
CA VAL A 11 16.83 -17.98 8.87
C VAL A 11 15.88 -17.35 9.88
N ARG A 12 16.12 -17.50 11.19
CA ARG A 12 15.27 -16.89 12.23
C ARG A 12 15.16 -15.38 12.07
N LYS A 13 16.26 -14.70 11.76
CA LYS A 13 16.28 -13.24 11.56
C LYS A 13 15.51 -12.85 10.29
N LEU A 14 15.62 -13.62 9.21
CA LEU A 14 14.84 -13.40 7.99
C LEU A 14 13.34 -13.48 8.28
N PHE A 15 12.91 -14.54 8.97
CA PHE A 15 11.50 -14.67 9.39
C PHE A 15 11.06 -13.49 10.26
N GLY A 16 11.93 -12.93 11.11
CA GLY A 16 11.64 -11.71 11.87
C GLY A 16 11.27 -10.52 10.97
N PHE A 17 12.10 -10.21 9.97
CA PHE A 17 11.80 -9.12 9.03
C PHE A 17 10.55 -9.40 8.21
N VAL A 18 10.35 -10.64 7.75
CA VAL A 18 9.14 -11.06 7.02
C VAL A 18 7.88 -10.86 7.86
N LEU A 19 7.90 -11.27 9.13
CA LEU A 19 6.75 -11.12 10.04
C LEU A 19 6.44 -9.65 10.34
N VAL A 20 7.46 -8.80 10.50
CA VAL A 20 7.26 -7.35 10.66
C VAL A 20 6.66 -6.73 9.39
N SER A 21 7.19 -7.06 8.22
CA SER A 21 6.62 -6.59 6.94
C SER A 21 5.17 -7.06 6.77
N LEU A 22 4.86 -8.30 7.16
CA LEU A 22 3.48 -8.82 7.13
C LEU A 22 2.57 -8.09 8.11
N ALA A 23 3.04 -7.80 9.33
CA ALA A 23 2.29 -7.01 10.29
C ALA A 23 1.97 -5.61 9.75
N VAL A 24 2.93 -4.95 9.10
CA VAL A 24 2.70 -3.68 8.41
C VAL A 24 1.71 -3.83 7.27
N TRP A 25 1.76 -4.90 6.49
CA TRP A 25 0.81 -5.17 5.41
C TRP A 25 -0.65 -5.18 5.89
N PHE A 26 -0.92 -5.74 7.07
CA PHE A 26 -2.26 -5.74 7.66
C PHE A 26 -2.76 -4.35 8.11
N LEU A 27 -1.87 -3.39 8.31
CA LEU A 27 -2.24 -2.00 8.62
C LEU A 27 -2.66 -1.20 7.39
N ARG A 28 -2.61 -1.78 6.19
CA ARG A 28 -2.99 -1.11 4.93
C ARG A 28 -4.35 -0.40 4.98
N PRO A 29 -5.42 -0.94 5.59
CA PRO A 29 -6.71 -0.23 5.64
C PRO A 29 -6.74 0.98 6.57
N LEU A 30 -5.80 1.06 7.53
CA LEU A 30 -5.73 2.12 8.55
C LEU A 30 -4.81 3.27 8.17
N LEU A 31 -3.88 3.09 7.23
CA LEU A 31 -2.86 4.09 6.89
C LEU A 31 -3.14 4.75 5.53
N PRO A 32 -2.88 6.06 5.39
CA PRO A 32 -2.91 6.71 4.08
C PRO A 32 -1.85 6.10 3.13
N PRO A 33 -2.09 6.08 1.81
CA PRO A 33 -1.23 5.36 0.85
C PRO A 33 0.25 5.73 0.91
N SER A 34 0.56 7.01 1.14
CA SER A 34 1.94 7.49 1.29
C SER A 34 2.62 6.93 2.54
N LEU A 35 1.94 7.00 3.69
CA LEU A 35 2.46 6.50 4.95
C LEU A 35 2.62 4.97 4.95
N PHE A 36 1.70 4.26 4.29
CA PHE A 36 1.82 2.81 4.10
C PHE A 36 3.07 2.42 3.30
N GLY A 37 3.38 3.14 2.20
CA GLY A 37 4.59 2.91 1.41
C GLY A 37 5.87 3.07 2.25
N PHE A 38 5.94 4.12 3.08
CA PHE A 38 7.07 4.31 4.01
C PHE A 38 7.11 3.25 5.11
N ALA A 39 5.97 2.93 5.71
CA ALA A 39 5.89 1.93 6.78
C ALA A 39 6.33 0.54 6.30
N LEU A 40 5.97 0.14 5.07
CA LEU A 40 6.31 -1.18 4.52
C LEU A 40 7.74 -1.23 3.97
N SER A 41 8.27 -0.13 3.46
CA SER A 41 9.67 -0.05 3.00
C SER A 41 10.66 -0.08 4.17
N ALA A 42 10.33 0.49 5.33
CA ALA A 42 11.20 0.53 6.51
C ALA A 42 11.77 -0.85 6.92
N PRO A 43 10.97 -1.90 7.20
CA PRO A 43 11.50 -3.21 7.57
C PRO A 43 12.29 -3.89 6.43
N LEU A 44 11.95 -3.62 5.17
CA LEU A 44 12.67 -4.16 4.01
C LEU A 44 14.06 -3.53 3.86
N LEU A 45 14.16 -2.21 3.98
CA LEU A 45 15.42 -1.48 3.91
C LEU A 45 16.32 -1.79 5.12
N VAL A 46 15.75 -1.85 6.31
CA VAL A 46 16.49 -2.27 7.52
C VAL A 46 16.97 -3.71 7.37
N GLY A 47 16.13 -4.62 6.86
CA GLY A 47 16.51 -5.99 6.54
C GLY A 47 17.65 -6.06 5.51
N ALA A 48 17.58 -5.25 4.45
CA ALA A 48 18.62 -5.17 3.42
C ALA A 48 19.97 -4.74 4.00
N VAL A 49 19.99 -3.67 4.81
CA VAL A 49 21.22 -3.20 5.47
C VAL A 49 21.73 -4.24 6.47
N TRP A 50 20.84 -4.85 7.25
CA TRP A 50 21.19 -5.89 8.22
C TRP A 50 21.85 -7.10 7.54
N PHE A 51 21.23 -7.62 6.49
CA PHE A 51 21.78 -8.71 5.68
C PHE A 51 22.93 -8.27 4.77
N ALA A 52 23.20 -7.00 4.54
CA ALA A 52 24.43 -6.60 3.84
C ALA A 52 25.63 -6.52 4.79
N VAL A 53 25.44 -5.88 5.96
CA VAL A 53 26.54 -5.40 6.82
C VAL A 53 26.66 -6.14 8.15
N LEU A 54 25.54 -6.39 8.85
CA LEU A 54 25.54 -6.81 10.26
C LEU A 54 25.53 -8.34 10.44
N GLU A 55 24.96 -9.07 9.48
CA GLU A 55 24.83 -10.52 9.59
C GLU A 55 26.16 -11.26 9.32
N LYS A 56 26.94 -11.63 10.33
CA LYS A 56 28.23 -12.31 10.11
C LYS A 56 28.15 -13.83 9.93
N SER A 57 26.96 -14.41 10.03
CA SER A 57 26.74 -15.86 9.93
C SER A 57 27.21 -16.43 8.58
N GLY A 58 27.89 -17.58 8.61
CA GLY A 58 28.30 -18.34 7.43
C GLY A 58 29.39 -17.68 6.57
N ALA A 59 30.18 -16.75 7.14
CA ALA A 59 31.28 -16.07 6.45
C ALA A 59 32.36 -17.01 5.87
N GLY A 60 32.43 -18.25 6.35
CA GLY A 60 33.36 -19.28 5.84
C GLY A 60 32.89 -20.01 4.58
N LEU A 61 31.63 -19.88 4.16
CA LEU A 61 31.12 -20.51 2.93
C LEU A 61 30.82 -19.45 1.87
N ALA A 62 31.60 -19.43 0.78
CA ALA A 62 31.46 -18.44 -0.29
C ALA A 62 30.04 -18.40 -0.88
N TRP A 63 29.39 -19.56 -1.08
CA TRP A 63 28.01 -19.66 -1.58
C TRP A 63 26.99 -18.98 -0.65
N PHE A 64 27.16 -19.11 0.67
CA PHE A 64 26.26 -18.50 1.64
C PHE A 64 26.36 -16.97 1.62
N ARG A 65 27.58 -16.44 1.40
CA ARG A 65 27.80 -15.01 1.19
C ARG A 65 27.08 -14.47 -0.04
N PHE A 66 27.10 -15.20 -1.16
CA PHE A 66 26.38 -14.80 -2.38
C PHE A 66 24.86 -14.80 -2.19
N LEU A 67 24.30 -15.84 -1.58
CA LEU A 67 22.86 -15.91 -1.26
C LEU A 67 22.40 -14.74 -0.38
N LYS A 68 23.19 -14.42 0.65
CA LYS A 68 22.91 -13.34 1.59
C LYS A 68 22.92 -11.97 0.91
N LEU A 69 23.92 -11.70 0.06
CA LEU A 69 23.99 -10.45 -0.71
C LEU A 69 22.87 -10.37 -1.75
N GLY A 70 22.50 -11.50 -2.38
CA GLY A 70 21.34 -11.57 -3.27
C GLY A 70 20.03 -11.24 -2.55
N LEU A 71 19.82 -11.78 -1.35
CA LEU A 71 18.67 -11.46 -0.50
C LEU A 71 18.66 -9.99 -0.06
N ALA A 72 19.81 -9.44 0.35
CA ALA A 72 19.93 -8.03 0.70
C ALA A 72 19.61 -7.12 -0.51
N GLY A 73 20.12 -7.46 -1.70
CA GLY A 73 19.80 -6.77 -2.94
C GLY A 73 18.31 -6.83 -3.29
N LEU A 74 17.68 -8.00 -3.11
CA LEU A 74 16.25 -8.19 -3.31
C LEU A 74 15.42 -7.33 -2.34
N LEU A 75 15.75 -7.36 -1.06
CA LEU A 75 15.08 -6.55 -0.03
C LEU A 75 15.25 -5.04 -0.29
N LEU A 76 16.44 -4.63 -0.73
CA LEU A 76 16.70 -3.24 -1.12
C LEU A 76 15.85 -2.82 -2.32
N ALA A 77 15.85 -3.63 -3.39
CA ALA A 77 15.05 -3.36 -4.59
C ALA A 77 13.54 -3.31 -4.27
N ALA A 78 13.04 -4.25 -3.45
CA ALA A 78 11.66 -4.27 -3.00
C ALA A 78 11.31 -3.05 -2.14
N GLY A 79 12.18 -2.69 -1.19
CA GLY A 79 11.98 -1.51 -0.33
C GLY A 79 11.94 -0.21 -1.12
N LEU A 80 12.83 -0.04 -2.10
CA LEU A 80 12.84 1.12 -2.99
C LEU A 80 11.60 1.15 -3.91
N TYR A 81 11.20 0.00 -4.45
CA TYR A 81 10.02 -0.11 -5.32
C TYR A 81 8.73 0.25 -4.58
N VAL A 82 8.54 -0.30 -3.37
CA VAL A 82 7.33 -0.08 -2.56
C VAL A 82 7.29 1.32 -1.95
N GLY A 83 8.45 1.86 -1.56
CA GLY A 83 8.57 3.22 -1.03
C GLY A 83 8.54 4.31 -2.11
N TRP A 84 8.55 3.94 -3.39
CA TRP A 84 8.53 4.90 -4.48
C TRP A 84 7.19 5.63 -4.53
N PRO A 85 7.16 6.98 -4.50
CA PRO A 85 5.93 7.74 -4.62
C PRO A 85 5.33 7.49 -6.01
N SER A 86 4.29 6.68 -6.04
CA SER A 86 3.47 6.48 -7.23
C SER A 86 2.62 7.73 -7.41
N GLY A 87 2.70 8.38 -8.57
CA GLY A 87 1.85 9.55 -8.86
C GLY A 87 0.39 9.23 -8.60
N GLU A 88 -0.29 10.13 -7.90
CA GLU A 88 -1.71 9.98 -7.57
C GLU A 88 -2.50 9.91 -8.87
N LYS A 89 -3.24 8.80 -9.06
CA LYS A 89 -4.11 8.68 -10.23
C LYS A 89 -5.21 9.72 -10.09
N ALA A 90 -5.52 10.44 -11.16
CA ALA A 90 -6.64 11.38 -11.16
C ALA A 90 -7.92 10.65 -10.77
N THR A 91 -8.44 10.97 -9.59
CA THR A 91 -9.73 10.47 -9.09
C THR A 91 -10.85 11.39 -9.56
N LEU A 92 -12.05 10.84 -9.72
CA LEU A 92 -13.27 11.64 -9.88
C LEU A 92 -13.41 12.66 -8.72
N ALA A 93 -13.81 13.89 -9.05
CA ALA A 93 -14.01 14.96 -8.07
C ALA A 93 -15.42 14.86 -7.47
N PHE A 94 -15.51 14.24 -6.29
CA PHE A 94 -16.75 14.20 -5.51
C PHE A 94 -16.87 15.45 -4.64
N GLU A 95 -18.06 16.05 -4.61
CA GLU A 95 -18.41 17.08 -3.63
C GLU A 95 -19.22 16.47 -2.47
N PRO A 96 -19.18 17.04 -1.25
CA PRO A 96 -20.01 16.56 -0.15
C PRO A 96 -21.50 16.63 -0.47
N TYR A 97 -22.25 15.60 -0.06
CA TYR A 97 -23.70 15.61 -0.20
C TYR A 97 -24.34 16.80 0.54
N SER A 98 -25.26 17.48 -0.14
CA SER A 98 -26.20 18.42 0.47
C SER A 98 -27.46 18.52 -0.38
N ASP A 99 -28.60 18.81 0.24
CA ASP A 99 -29.86 19.00 -0.48
C ASP A 99 -29.75 20.15 -1.49
N ALA A 100 -28.98 21.20 -1.17
CA ALA A 100 -28.69 22.30 -2.07
C ALA A 100 -27.92 21.85 -3.33
N ALA A 101 -26.97 20.92 -3.19
CA ALA A 101 -26.24 20.37 -4.33
C ALA A 101 -27.16 19.53 -5.25
N VAL A 102 -28.08 18.77 -4.66
CA VAL A 102 -29.09 17.99 -5.41
C VAL A 102 -30.05 18.92 -6.16
N GLU A 103 -30.58 19.95 -5.49
CA GLU A 103 -31.49 20.91 -6.12
C GLU A 103 -30.80 21.72 -7.23
N ARG A 104 -29.53 22.08 -7.05
CA ARG A 104 -28.72 22.69 -8.12
C ARG A 104 -28.59 21.76 -9.32
N ALA A 105 -28.22 20.50 -9.10
CA ALA A 105 -28.09 19.54 -10.19
C ALA A 105 -29.42 19.33 -10.93
N ARG A 106 -30.53 19.29 -10.18
CA ARG A 106 -31.90 19.23 -10.71
C ARG A 106 -32.24 20.45 -11.56
N ALA A 107 -31.93 21.65 -11.09
CA ALA A 107 -32.15 22.90 -11.82
C ALA A 107 -31.30 22.99 -13.10
N GLU A 108 -30.08 22.44 -13.07
CA GLU A 108 -29.17 22.35 -14.21
C GLU A 108 -29.50 21.19 -15.17
N GLY A 109 -30.47 20.33 -14.82
CA GLY A 109 -30.85 19.17 -15.63
C GLY A 109 -29.78 18.07 -15.71
N LYS A 110 -28.85 18.03 -14.75
CA LYS A 110 -27.75 17.05 -14.72
C LYS A 110 -28.12 15.82 -13.89
N PRO A 111 -27.73 14.60 -14.31
CA PRO A 111 -27.87 13.40 -13.50
C PRO A 111 -26.96 13.46 -12.27
N VAL A 112 -27.43 12.91 -11.17
CA VAL A 112 -26.72 12.89 -9.87
C VAL A 112 -26.35 11.46 -9.52
N MET A 113 -25.10 11.23 -9.14
CA MET A 113 -24.64 10.00 -8.50
C MET A 113 -24.30 10.31 -7.04
N ILE A 114 -24.87 9.55 -6.11
CA ILE A 114 -24.57 9.67 -4.68
C ILE A 114 -23.80 8.42 -4.26
N ASP A 115 -22.56 8.61 -3.83
CA ASP A 115 -21.74 7.59 -3.20
C ASP A 115 -21.92 7.65 -1.67
N PHE A 116 -22.46 6.58 -1.09
CA PHE A 116 -22.62 6.45 0.35
C PHE A 116 -21.36 5.81 0.94
N PHE A 117 -20.55 6.62 1.59
CA PHE A 117 -19.21 6.27 2.06
C PHE A 117 -19.16 6.17 3.59
N ALA A 118 -18.22 5.38 4.12
CA ALA A 118 -17.82 5.46 5.52
C ALA A 118 -16.33 5.07 5.69
N ASP A 119 -15.64 5.62 6.69
CA ASP A 119 -14.21 5.35 6.94
C ASP A 119 -13.89 3.86 7.19
N TRP A 120 -14.86 3.13 7.74
CA TRP A 120 -14.78 1.71 8.05
C TRP A 120 -15.24 0.81 6.89
N CYS A 121 -15.72 1.38 5.78
CA CYS A 121 -16.21 0.64 4.63
C CYS A 121 -15.06 0.22 3.70
N ILE A 122 -14.59 -1.02 3.83
CA ILE A 122 -13.56 -1.58 2.95
C ILE A 122 -13.97 -1.56 1.46
N PRO A 123 -15.20 -1.97 1.07
CA PRO A 123 -15.63 -1.90 -0.32
C PRO A 123 -15.62 -0.47 -0.90
N CYS A 124 -15.93 0.54 -0.08
CA CYS A 124 -15.93 1.94 -0.50
C CYS A 124 -14.51 2.41 -0.85
N LYS A 125 -13.50 2.03 -0.05
CA LYS A 125 -12.08 2.30 -0.35
C LYS A 125 -11.61 1.56 -1.61
N GLU A 126 -12.15 0.38 -1.89
CA GLU A 126 -11.87 -0.34 -3.13
C GLU A 126 -12.46 0.37 -4.35
N LEU A 127 -13.70 0.86 -4.26
CA LEU A 127 -14.32 1.68 -5.29
C LEU A 127 -13.50 2.94 -5.59
N ASP A 128 -13.10 3.69 -4.55
CA ASP A 128 -12.27 4.88 -4.68
C ASP A 128 -10.93 4.57 -5.38
N SER A 129 -10.28 3.47 -5.01
CA SER A 129 -8.94 3.13 -5.52
C SER A 129 -8.92 2.36 -6.85
N ARG A 130 -10.01 1.70 -7.23
CA ARG A 130 -10.08 0.84 -8.44
C ARG A 130 -11.10 1.32 -9.47
N THR A 131 -12.30 1.65 -9.03
CA THR A 131 -13.44 1.94 -9.92
C THR A 131 -13.44 3.41 -10.32
N PHE A 132 -13.35 4.34 -9.35
CA PHE A 132 -13.37 5.78 -9.62
C PHE A 132 -12.05 6.34 -10.16
N THR A 133 -11.01 5.51 -10.26
CA THR A 133 -9.77 5.81 -11.00
C THR A 133 -9.72 5.14 -12.38
N ASP A 134 -10.72 4.33 -12.75
CA ASP A 134 -10.79 3.71 -14.08
C ASP A 134 -11.24 4.77 -15.10
N PRO A 135 -10.46 5.01 -16.17
CA PRO A 135 -10.82 6.00 -17.20
C PRO A 135 -12.18 5.76 -17.85
N ARG A 136 -12.65 4.51 -17.93
CA ARG A 136 -13.95 4.17 -18.51
C ARG A 136 -15.10 4.62 -17.63
N VAL A 137 -14.92 4.53 -16.31
CA VAL A 137 -15.90 5.01 -15.32
C VAL A 137 -15.88 6.53 -15.29
N ALA A 138 -14.69 7.13 -15.32
CA ALA A 138 -14.55 8.58 -15.38
C ALA A 138 -15.25 9.18 -16.61
N ALA A 139 -15.09 8.56 -17.78
CA ALA A 139 -15.77 8.96 -19.01
C ALA A 139 -17.30 8.73 -18.94
N ALA A 140 -17.75 7.62 -18.35
CA ALA A 140 -19.18 7.33 -18.22
C ALA A 140 -19.92 8.31 -17.30
N LEU A 141 -19.20 8.89 -16.33
CA LEU A 141 -19.70 9.87 -15.37
C LEU A 141 -19.40 11.32 -15.77
N GLU A 142 -18.89 11.54 -16.98
CA GLU A 142 -18.64 12.89 -17.49
C GLU A 142 -19.96 13.67 -17.58
N GLY A 143 -19.98 14.89 -17.01
CA GLY A 143 -21.19 15.72 -16.95
C GLY A 143 -22.19 15.37 -15.84
N TRP A 144 -21.91 14.35 -15.01
CA TRP A 144 -22.70 14.04 -13.83
C TRP A 144 -22.29 14.92 -12.64
N VAL A 145 -23.21 15.14 -11.72
CA VAL A 145 -22.90 15.71 -10.39
C VAL A 145 -22.62 14.55 -9.44
N LEU A 146 -21.40 14.48 -8.93
CA LEU A 146 -20.92 13.39 -8.07
C LEU A 146 -20.91 13.84 -6.62
N LEU A 147 -21.82 13.28 -5.82
CA LEU A 147 -21.97 13.60 -4.40
C LEU A 147 -21.43 12.44 -3.56
N LYS A 148 -20.75 12.74 -2.45
CA LYS A 148 -20.34 11.76 -1.45
C LYS A 148 -21.04 12.04 -0.12
N ALA A 149 -21.84 11.09 0.35
CA ALA A 149 -22.55 11.14 1.62
C ALA A 149 -21.77 10.32 2.66
N ASP A 150 -21.27 10.99 3.71
CA ASP A 150 -20.50 10.35 4.78
C ASP A 150 -21.43 9.76 5.86
N LEU A 151 -21.40 8.44 6.00
CA LEU A 151 -22.14 7.63 6.96
C LEU A 151 -21.23 7.09 8.08
N THR A 152 -20.10 7.74 8.34
CA THR A 152 -19.17 7.31 9.40
C THR A 152 -19.79 7.39 10.81
N ARG A 153 -20.84 8.20 11.02
CA ARG A 153 -21.49 8.42 12.33
C ARG A 153 -23.00 8.27 12.27
#